data_AF-A0A2X2IVS1-F1
#
_entry.id   AF-A0A2X2IVS1-F1
#
_cell.length_a   1.000
_cell.length_b   1.000
_cell.length_c   1.000
_cell.angle_alpha   90.00
_cell.angle_beta   90.00
_cell.angle_gamma   90.00
#
_symmetry.space_group_name_H-M   'P 1'
#
loop_
_entity.id
_entity.type
_entity.pdbx_description
1 polymer ?
#
loop_
_entity_poly.entity_id
_entity_poly.type
_entity_poly.pdbx_seq_one_letter_code
_entity_poly.pdbx_strand_id
1 'polypeptide(L)'
;MIKKKIKSDHSEDAALFTDQGLNKYDAVIFLSTTGDILDNAQQEAFVRYIQSGKGFVGIHAATDTEFDWPWYNGLVGAYFASHPAVQKAKIDVLDRKHPATKHLDPIWWHKDEWYNFKDVKDGLHVLMNLDEKSYQGGKMGDQHPISWTQSYDGGKVFYTGLGHTDESYDEPEFQKHLIGGILSVLPKKK
;
A
#
# COMPACT_ATOMS: atom_id res chain seq x y z
N MET A 1 -2.72 -10.45 -24.32
CA MET A 1 -2.54 -9.64 -23.10
C MET A 1 -1.45 -8.62 -23.35
N ILE A 2 -1.74 -7.32 -23.29
CA ILE A 2 -0.70 -6.29 -23.40
C ILE A 2 0.16 -6.40 -22.15
N LYS A 3 1.33 -7.04 -22.25
CA LYS A 3 2.41 -6.90 -21.26
C LYS A 3 2.82 -5.43 -21.28
N LYS A 4 2.17 -4.59 -20.46
CA LYS A 4 2.74 -3.30 -20.12
C LYS A 4 4.05 -3.63 -19.39
N LYS A 5 5.18 -3.45 -20.08
CA LYS A 5 6.51 -3.72 -19.52
C LYS A 5 6.76 -2.69 -18.41
N ILE A 6 6.40 -3.03 -17.18
CA ILE A 6 6.92 -2.36 -15.99
C ILE A 6 8.40 -2.76 -15.91
N LYS A 7 9.28 -1.78 -15.76
CA LYS A 7 10.68 -2.01 -15.37
C LYS A 7 10.76 -1.70 -13.88
N SER A 8 11.46 -2.54 -13.14
CA SER A 8 11.61 -2.42 -11.70
C SER A 8 13.07 -2.60 -11.33
N ASP A 9 13.52 -1.76 -10.41
CA ASP A 9 14.78 -1.90 -9.68
C ASP A 9 14.43 -2.14 -8.20
N HIS A 10 15.30 -2.82 -7.45
CA HIS A 10 15.15 -2.99 -6.00
C HIS A 10 16.40 -2.48 -5.30
N SER A 11 16.22 -1.92 -4.11
CA SER A 11 17.31 -1.39 -3.27
C SER A 11 16.83 -1.29 -1.83
N GLU A 12 17.75 -1.44 -0.89
CA GLU A 12 17.58 -1.12 0.53
C GLU A 12 18.38 0.14 0.92
N ASP A 13 18.97 0.83 -0.06
CA ASP A 13 19.81 2.01 0.14
C ASP A 13 19.00 3.32 0.09
N ALA A 14 18.82 3.94 1.26
CA ALA A 14 18.14 5.23 1.39
C ALA A 14 18.88 6.38 0.69
N ALA A 15 20.18 6.25 0.34
CA ALA A 15 20.91 7.28 -0.39
C ALA A 15 20.33 7.55 -1.80
N LEU A 16 19.45 6.69 -2.30
CA LEU A 16 18.69 6.91 -3.54
C LEU A 16 17.59 7.97 -3.40
N PHE A 17 17.18 8.33 -2.17
CA PHE A 17 16.16 9.34 -1.88
C PHE A 17 16.73 10.75 -2.02
N THR A 18 17.08 11.09 -3.25
CA THR A 18 17.48 12.42 -3.69
C THR A 18 16.65 12.80 -4.91
N ASP A 19 16.53 14.09 -5.22
CA ASP A 19 15.78 14.54 -6.41
C ASP A 19 16.27 13.84 -7.69
N GLN A 20 17.59 13.68 -7.85
CA GLN A 20 18.18 13.00 -9.01
C GLN A 20 17.93 11.49 -9.00
N GLY A 21 17.98 10.85 -7.82
CA GLY A 21 17.74 9.41 -7.68
C GLY A 21 16.29 9.06 -7.99
N LEU A 22 15.35 9.78 -7.37
CA LEU A 22 13.91 9.55 -7.48
C LEU A 22 13.34 9.92 -8.85
N ASN A 23 13.87 10.92 -9.54
CA ASN A 23 13.39 11.35 -10.86
C ASN A 23 13.47 10.25 -11.95
N LYS A 24 14.23 9.18 -11.71
CA LYS A 24 14.31 8.01 -12.61
C LYS A 24 13.06 7.13 -12.58
N TYR A 25 12.23 7.26 -11.55
CA TYR A 25 11.12 6.35 -11.28
C TYR A 25 9.76 7.03 -11.47
N ASP A 26 8.79 6.26 -11.96
CA ASP A 26 7.40 6.71 -12.09
C ASP A 26 6.57 6.42 -10.83
N ALA A 27 6.98 5.43 -10.04
CA ALA A 27 6.46 5.16 -8.72
C ALA A 27 7.57 4.61 -7.81
N VAL A 28 7.44 4.85 -6.51
CA VAL A 28 8.24 4.23 -5.44
C VAL A 28 7.36 3.25 -4.67
N ILE A 29 7.93 2.10 -4.31
CA ILE A 29 7.24 1.06 -3.54
C ILE A 29 7.97 0.86 -2.23
N PHE A 30 7.26 1.02 -1.11
CA PHE A 30 7.71 0.58 0.21
C PHE A 30 7.14 -0.81 0.45
N LEU A 31 7.99 -1.81 0.29
CA LEU A 31 7.65 -3.21 0.43
C LEU A 31 8.01 -3.66 1.86
N SER A 32 7.03 -3.59 2.76
CA SER A 32 7.18 -4.03 4.16
C SER A 32 8.30 -3.32 4.95
N THR A 33 8.55 -2.05 4.68
CA THR A 33 9.46 -1.22 5.50
C THR A 33 8.88 -0.97 6.89
N THR A 34 9.73 -0.76 7.90
CA THR A 34 9.34 -0.41 9.27
C THR A 34 10.33 0.60 9.87
N GLY A 35 9.90 1.32 10.90
CA GLY A 35 10.76 2.27 11.61
C GLY A 35 11.04 3.55 10.84
N ASP A 36 12.07 4.29 11.27
CA ASP A 36 12.53 5.55 10.68
C ASP A 36 13.66 5.25 9.69
N ILE A 37 13.40 5.42 8.39
CA ILE A 37 14.28 4.95 7.31
C ILE A 37 14.88 6.08 6.47
N LEU A 38 14.31 7.29 6.54
CA LEU A 38 14.75 8.47 5.80
C LEU A 38 15.20 9.58 6.76
N ASP A 39 16.36 10.17 6.48
CA ASP A 39 16.75 11.43 7.13
C ASP A 39 15.92 12.62 6.59
N ASN A 40 16.04 13.79 7.23
CA ASN A 40 15.31 14.99 6.85
C ASN A 40 15.48 15.38 5.36
N ALA A 41 16.69 15.24 4.80
CA ALA A 41 16.95 15.61 3.41
C ALA A 41 16.28 14.63 2.44
N GLN A 42 16.28 13.34 2.80
CA GLN A 42 15.62 12.27 2.06
C GLN A 42 14.09 12.39 2.13
N GLN A 43 13.55 12.73 3.31
CA GLN A 43 12.14 13.04 3.51
C GLN A 43 11.71 14.20 2.60
N GLU A 44 12.44 15.31 2.58
CA GLU A 44 12.15 16.46 1.71
C GLU A 44 12.21 16.11 0.22
N ALA A 45 13.17 15.28 -0.21
CA ALA A 45 13.24 14.79 -1.59
C ALA A 45 12.02 13.93 -1.93
N PHE A 46 11.57 13.11 -1.00
CA PHE A 46 10.39 12.28 -1.18
C PHE A 46 9.10 13.10 -1.26
N VAL A 47 8.97 14.17 -0.46
CA VAL A 47 7.86 15.15 -0.57
C VAL A 47 7.81 15.75 -1.96
N ARG A 48 8.93 16.28 -2.46
CA ARG A 48 9.00 16.86 -3.81
C ARG A 48 8.68 15.84 -4.90
N TYR A 49 9.12 14.60 -4.73
CA TYR A 49 8.78 13.50 -5.62
C TYR A 49 7.26 13.28 -5.72
N ILE A 50 6.56 13.19 -4.59
CA ILE A 50 5.10 13.04 -4.58
C ILE A 50 4.40 14.28 -5.17
N GLN A 51 4.84 15.48 -4.78
CA GLN A 51 4.32 16.75 -5.31
C GLN A 51 4.49 16.92 -6.82
N SER A 52 5.48 16.25 -7.42
CA SER A 52 5.65 16.21 -8.88
C SER A 52 4.62 15.33 -9.61
N GLY A 53 3.70 14.69 -8.88
CA GLY A 53 2.64 13.85 -9.42
C GLY A 53 3.02 12.38 -9.62
N LYS A 54 4.09 11.94 -8.97
CA LYS A 54 4.59 10.56 -9.05
C LYS A 54 3.83 9.63 -8.11
N GLY A 55 3.94 8.33 -8.36
CA GLY A 55 3.19 7.30 -7.64
C GLY A 55 3.89 6.82 -6.36
N PHE A 56 3.09 6.43 -5.37
CA PHE A 56 3.56 5.70 -4.20
C PHE A 56 2.74 4.43 -3.99
N VAL A 57 3.41 3.35 -3.60
CA VAL A 57 2.78 2.10 -3.20
C VAL A 57 3.31 1.68 -1.84
N GLY A 58 2.43 1.55 -0.85
CA GLY A 58 2.76 0.93 0.43
C GLY A 58 2.22 -0.50 0.49
N ILE A 59 3.05 -1.45 0.91
CA ILE A 59 2.67 -2.85 1.07
C ILE A 59 2.94 -3.27 2.51
N HIS A 60 1.95 -3.92 3.11
CA HIS A 60 1.98 -4.51 4.44
C HIS A 60 2.53 -3.53 5.50
N ALA A 61 3.77 -3.75 5.95
CA ALA A 61 4.37 -3.00 7.04
C ALA A 61 4.65 -1.53 6.72
N ALA A 62 4.44 -1.05 5.49
CA ALA A 62 4.62 0.36 5.13
C ALA A 62 3.84 1.36 6.01
N THR A 63 2.76 0.94 6.69
CA THR A 63 2.05 1.78 7.70
C THR A 63 2.74 1.86 9.07
N ASP A 64 3.79 1.07 9.26
CA ASP A 64 4.69 1.05 10.43
C ASP A 64 6.03 1.76 10.13
N THR A 65 6.09 2.55 9.06
CA THR A 65 7.26 3.35 8.67
C THR A 65 7.06 4.83 9.01
N GLU A 66 8.15 5.56 9.31
CA GLU A 66 8.19 7.02 9.50
C GLU A 66 7.15 7.54 10.52
N PHE A 67 7.04 6.86 11.67
CA PHE A 67 5.95 7.06 12.63
C PHE A 67 5.84 8.51 13.14
N ASP A 68 6.99 9.16 13.34
CA ASP A 68 7.11 10.53 13.84
C ASP A 68 7.03 11.60 12.74
N TRP A 69 6.71 11.20 11.50
CA TRP A 69 6.55 12.09 10.35
C TRP A 69 5.09 12.15 9.89
N PRO A 70 4.27 13.10 10.40
CA PRO A 70 2.84 13.15 10.10
C PRO A 70 2.48 13.28 8.62
N TRP A 71 3.37 13.88 7.81
CA TRP A 71 3.18 13.97 6.36
C TRP A 71 3.19 12.57 5.72
N TYR A 72 4.11 11.69 6.11
CA TYR A 72 4.12 10.30 5.63
C TYR A 72 2.86 9.54 6.05
N ASN A 73 2.39 9.73 7.28
CA ASN A 73 1.11 9.14 7.70
C ASN A 73 -0.07 9.61 6.84
N GLY A 74 -0.08 10.90 6.45
CA GLY A 74 -1.03 11.41 5.48
C GLY A 74 -0.92 10.70 4.13
N LEU A 75 0.31 10.51 3.64
CA LEU A 75 0.61 9.82 2.38
C LEU A 75 0.15 8.36 2.39
N VAL A 76 0.56 7.56 3.38
CA VAL A 76 0.22 6.12 3.45
C VAL A 76 -1.25 5.90 3.86
N GLY A 77 -1.80 6.78 4.70
CA GLY A 77 -3.24 6.85 5.01
C GLY A 77 -3.66 6.28 6.35
N ALA A 78 -2.76 5.64 7.10
CA ALA A 78 -3.01 5.17 8.46
C ALA A 78 -1.70 4.82 9.18
N TYR A 79 -1.73 4.77 10.51
CA TYR A 79 -0.66 4.16 11.30
C TYR A 79 -0.98 2.70 11.60
N PHE A 80 0.05 1.86 11.61
CA PHE A 80 -0.01 0.55 12.26
C PHE A 80 -0.37 0.71 13.76
N ALA A 81 -1.08 -0.26 14.33
CA ALA A 81 -1.39 -0.27 15.76
C ALA A 81 -1.06 -1.60 16.43
N SER A 82 -1.44 -2.73 15.82
CA SER A 82 -1.11 -4.09 16.27
C SER A 82 -1.57 -5.11 15.23
N HIS A 83 -1.17 -6.37 15.36
CA HIS A 83 -1.72 -7.48 14.59
C HIS A 83 -1.88 -8.72 15.49
N PRO A 84 -2.81 -9.64 15.16
CA PRO A 84 -2.83 -10.97 15.75
C PRO A 84 -1.87 -11.91 15.01
N ALA A 85 -1.88 -13.20 15.37
CA ALA A 85 -1.19 -14.23 14.61
C ALA A 85 -1.77 -14.37 13.19
N VAL A 86 -0.91 -14.80 12.26
CA VAL A 86 -1.29 -15.13 10.87
C VAL A 86 -2.45 -16.12 10.84
N GLN A 87 -3.50 -15.78 10.11
CA GLN A 87 -4.70 -16.60 10.03
C GLN A 87 -5.50 -16.30 8.76
N LYS A 88 -6.40 -17.22 8.40
CA LYS A 88 -7.29 -17.02 7.25
C LYS A 88 -8.46 -16.12 7.63
N ALA A 89 -8.76 -15.12 6.81
CA ALA A 89 -9.87 -14.20 7.01
C ALA A 89 -10.64 -13.95 5.70
N LYS A 90 -11.86 -13.47 5.86
CA LYS A 90 -12.74 -13.02 4.78
C LYS A 90 -12.49 -11.55 4.51
N ILE A 91 -12.30 -11.21 3.24
CA ILE A 91 -12.16 -9.85 2.75
C ILE A 91 -13.35 -9.55 1.83
N ASP A 92 -14.07 -8.48 2.15
CA ASP A 92 -15.14 -7.96 1.30
C ASP A 92 -14.55 -6.96 0.29
N VAL A 93 -14.69 -7.25 -1.00
CA VAL A 93 -14.16 -6.43 -2.10
C VAL A 93 -15.18 -5.36 -2.47
N LEU A 94 -14.97 -4.14 -1.96
CA LEU A 94 -15.93 -3.04 -2.02
C LEU A 94 -16.00 -2.38 -3.41
N ASP A 95 -14.84 -2.20 -4.06
CA ASP A 95 -14.77 -1.66 -5.42
C ASP A 95 -14.13 -2.66 -6.37
N ARG A 96 -14.94 -3.28 -7.23
CA ARG A 96 -14.50 -4.23 -8.26
C ARG A 96 -14.28 -3.60 -9.63
N LYS A 97 -14.27 -2.27 -9.74
CA LYS A 97 -13.91 -1.56 -10.97
C LYS A 97 -12.44 -1.17 -10.97
N HIS A 98 -11.83 -1.01 -9.79
CA HIS A 98 -10.44 -0.64 -9.65
C HIS A 98 -9.49 -1.73 -10.21
N PRO A 99 -8.39 -1.39 -10.91
CA PRO A 99 -7.49 -2.38 -11.51
C PRO A 99 -6.88 -3.39 -10.52
N ALA A 100 -6.70 -3.01 -9.25
CA ALA A 100 -6.19 -3.87 -8.18
C ALA A 100 -7.19 -4.94 -7.72
N THR A 101 -8.48 -4.81 -8.03
CA THR A 101 -9.54 -5.64 -7.41
C THR A 101 -10.56 -6.17 -8.42
N LYS A 102 -10.54 -5.68 -9.66
CA LYS A 102 -11.51 -6.07 -10.71
C LYS A 102 -11.51 -7.54 -11.09
N HIS A 103 -10.43 -8.26 -10.81
CA HIS A 103 -10.30 -9.69 -11.07
C HIS A 103 -10.78 -10.54 -9.90
N LEU A 104 -10.89 -9.96 -8.70
CA LEU A 104 -11.32 -10.66 -7.50
C LEU A 104 -12.83 -10.88 -7.52
N ASP A 105 -13.27 -11.94 -6.85
CA ASP A 105 -14.66 -12.14 -6.48
C ASP A 105 -15.11 -11.11 -5.43
N PRO A 106 -16.42 -10.92 -5.21
CA PRO A 106 -16.93 -10.03 -4.16
C PRO A 106 -16.43 -10.37 -2.76
N ILE A 107 -16.11 -11.64 -2.53
CA ILE A 107 -15.52 -12.14 -1.30
C ILE A 107 -14.21 -12.83 -1.67
N TRP A 108 -13.13 -12.44 -1.01
CA TRP A 108 -11.84 -13.10 -1.14
C TRP A 108 -11.40 -13.63 0.23
N TRP A 109 -11.19 -14.95 0.30
CA TRP A 109 -10.59 -15.57 1.48
C TRP A 109 -9.09 -15.66 1.29
N HIS A 110 -8.32 -15.02 2.17
CA HIS A 110 -6.87 -14.98 2.11
C HIS A 110 -6.29 -15.29 3.50
N LYS A 111 -5.04 -15.76 3.57
CA LYS A 111 -4.32 -16.04 4.82
C LYS A 111 -3.15 -15.09 4.91
N ASP A 112 -3.12 -14.27 5.95
CA ASP A 112 -2.10 -13.25 6.13
C ASP A 112 -2.01 -12.81 7.60
N GLU A 113 -1.11 -11.87 7.89
CA GLU A 113 -1.07 -11.12 9.15
C GLU A 113 -1.92 -9.85 9.07
N TRP A 114 -2.98 -9.77 9.87
CA TRP A 114 -3.99 -8.72 9.75
C TRP A 114 -3.69 -7.50 10.62
N TYR A 115 -3.27 -6.40 9.99
CA TYR A 115 -2.98 -5.15 10.70
C TYR A 115 -4.25 -4.46 11.18
N ASN A 116 -4.31 -4.18 12.48
CA ASN A 116 -5.17 -3.15 13.04
C ASN A 116 -4.50 -1.79 12.86
N PHE A 117 -5.30 -0.77 12.55
CA PHE A 117 -4.80 0.57 12.27
C PHE A 117 -5.25 1.57 13.33
N LYS A 118 -4.57 2.71 13.40
CA LYS A 118 -5.02 3.90 14.12
C LYS A 118 -4.87 5.13 13.24
N ASP A 119 -5.61 6.19 13.54
CA ASP A 119 -5.62 7.45 12.80
C ASP A 119 -5.80 7.29 11.28
N VAL A 120 -6.64 6.32 10.89
CA VAL A 120 -7.04 6.10 9.49
C VAL A 120 -7.61 7.40 8.94
N LYS A 121 -7.06 7.87 7.82
CA LYS A 121 -7.44 9.15 7.25
C LYS A 121 -8.83 9.11 6.63
N ASP A 122 -9.53 10.22 6.74
CA ASP A 122 -10.78 10.44 6.02
C ASP A 122 -10.53 10.60 4.52
N GLY A 123 -11.52 10.25 3.69
CA GLY A 123 -11.46 10.45 2.24
C GLY A 123 -10.66 9.41 1.46
N LEU A 124 -10.15 8.37 2.13
CA LEU A 124 -9.57 7.21 1.46
C LEU A 124 -10.62 6.51 0.59
N HIS A 125 -10.24 6.16 -0.65
CA HIS A 125 -11.05 5.30 -1.49
C HIS A 125 -10.74 3.84 -1.15
N VAL A 126 -11.50 3.29 -0.20
CA VAL A 126 -11.35 1.92 0.31
C VAL A 126 -11.73 0.91 -0.77
N LEU A 127 -10.80 0.00 -1.07
CA LEU A 127 -10.98 -1.05 -2.07
C LEU A 127 -11.45 -2.36 -1.45
N MET A 128 -10.97 -2.66 -0.24
CA MET A 128 -11.23 -3.92 0.47
C MET A 128 -11.40 -3.66 1.96
N ASN A 129 -12.36 -4.36 2.57
CA ASN A 129 -12.62 -4.34 4.01
C ASN A 129 -12.42 -5.74 4.59
N LEU A 130 -11.70 -5.85 5.69
CA LEU A 130 -11.46 -7.10 6.39
C LEU A 130 -12.64 -7.41 7.32
N ASP A 131 -13.13 -8.64 7.29
CA ASP A 131 -14.27 -9.07 8.11
C ASP A 131 -13.78 -9.64 9.45
N GLU A 132 -13.83 -8.82 10.51
CA GLU A 132 -13.40 -9.23 11.87
C GLU A 132 -14.21 -10.37 12.48
N LYS A 133 -15.36 -10.76 11.90
CA LYS A 133 -16.13 -11.93 12.37
C LYS A 133 -15.55 -13.24 11.85
N SER A 134 -14.65 -13.19 10.88
CA SER A 134 -14.05 -14.35 10.24
C SER A 134 -12.72 -14.80 10.86
N TYR A 135 -12.15 -14.00 11.76
CA TYR A 135 -10.84 -14.23 12.38
C TYR A 135 -10.82 -13.67 13.82
N GLN A 136 -9.73 -13.87 14.57
CA GLN A 136 -9.59 -13.40 15.95
C GLN A 136 -8.52 -12.32 16.09
N GLY A 137 -8.78 -11.31 16.94
CA GLY A 137 -7.81 -10.26 17.30
C GLY A 137 -7.90 -8.97 16.47
N GLY A 138 -8.96 -8.82 15.68
CA GLY A 138 -9.37 -7.53 15.12
C GLY A 138 -9.78 -6.53 16.22
N LYS A 139 -9.56 -5.25 15.96
CA LYS A 139 -9.80 -4.13 16.89
C LYS A 139 -10.42 -2.89 16.20
N MET A 140 -10.81 -3.01 14.94
CA MET A 140 -11.38 -1.95 14.11
C MET A 140 -12.91 -2.03 14.01
N GLY A 141 -13.50 -3.17 14.37
CA GLY A 141 -14.94 -3.41 14.27
C GLY A 141 -15.39 -3.67 12.82
N ASP A 142 -16.61 -3.23 12.47
CA ASP A 142 -17.18 -3.49 11.14
C ASP A 142 -16.47 -2.70 10.01
N GLN A 143 -15.74 -1.62 10.35
CA GLN A 143 -14.98 -0.79 9.40
C GLN A 143 -13.48 -1.03 9.55
N HIS A 144 -12.99 -2.06 8.86
CA HIS A 144 -11.58 -2.43 8.85
C HIS A 144 -11.03 -2.35 7.41
N PRO A 145 -10.72 -1.14 6.89
CA PRO A 145 -10.12 -1.01 5.58
C PRO A 145 -8.76 -1.72 5.56
N ILE A 146 -8.54 -2.60 4.58
CA ILE A 146 -7.29 -3.37 4.45
C ILE A 146 -6.58 -3.12 3.11
N SER A 147 -7.23 -2.40 2.19
CA SER A 147 -6.58 -1.82 1.01
C SER A 147 -7.34 -0.58 0.56
N TRP A 148 -6.62 0.44 0.14
CA TRP A 148 -7.19 1.72 -0.27
C TRP A 148 -6.31 2.43 -1.30
N THR A 149 -6.88 3.49 -1.88
CA THR A 149 -6.17 4.45 -2.72
C THR A 149 -6.51 5.87 -2.31
N GLN A 150 -5.63 6.81 -2.62
CA GLN A 150 -5.89 8.24 -2.47
C GLN A 150 -5.07 9.08 -3.45
N SER A 151 -5.50 10.31 -3.67
CA SER A 151 -4.61 11.36 -4.18
C SER A 151 -4.09 12.12 -2.98
N TYR A 152 -2.77 12.26 -2.85
CA TYR A 152 -2.15 12.92 -1.71
C TYR A 152 -1.04 13.82 -2.19
N ASP A 153 -1.12 15.10 -1.80
CA ASP A 153 -0.11 16.12 -2.08
C ASP A 153 0.41 16.11 -3.54
N GLY A 154 -0.52 16.01 -4.50
CA GLY A 154 -0.22 15.96 -5.93
C GLY A 154 0.02 14.55 -6.52
N GLY A 155 0.44 13.59 -5.69
CA GLY A 155 0.72 12.21 -6.10
C GLY A 155 -0.48 11.27 -6.01
N LYS A 156 -0.28 10.04 -6.49
CA LYS A 156 -1.26 8.95 -6.38
C LYS A 156 -0.72 7.84 -5.51
N VAL A 157 -1.56 7.36 -4.61
CA VAL A 157 -1.20 6.34 -3.63
C VAL A 157 -2.09 5.12 -3.77
N PHE A 158 -1.47 3.95 -3.68
CA PHE A 158 -2.12 2.68 -3.43
C PHE A 158 -1.50 2.04 -2.18
N TYR A 159 -2.34 1.54 -1.29
CA TYR A 159 -1.90 0.79 -0.13
C TYR A 159 -2.64 -0.54 -0.04
N THR A 160 -1.93 -1.58 0.40
CA THR A 160 -2.53 -2.85 0.82
C THR A 160 -1.85 -3.34 2.10
N GLY A 161 -2.64 -3.70 3.10
CA GLY A 161 -2.16 -4.29 4.35
C GLY A 161 -1.80 -5.77 4.23
N LEU A 162 -2.04 -6.36 3.06
CA LEU A 162 -1.65 -7.73 2.72
C LEU A 162 -0.17 -7.80 2.32
N GLY A 163 0.40 -9.00 2.37
CA GLY A 163 1.76 -9.30 1.92
C GLY A 163 2.75 -9.59 3.05
N HIS A 164 2.29 -10.08 4.22
CA HIS A 164 3.21 -10.58 5.24
C HIS A 164 3.82 -11.92 4.84
N THR A 165 2.98 -12.83 4.34
CA THR A 165 3.38 -14.21 4.11
C THR A 165 4.06 -14.39 2.75
N ASP A 166 5.12 -15.19 2.71
CA ASP A 166 5.78 -15.56 1.46
C ASP A 166 4.79 -16.20 0.48
N GLU A 167 3.87 -17.03 1.00
CA GLU A 167 2.86 -17.72 0.21
C GLU A 167 1.92 -16.77 -0.52
N SER A 168 1.63 -15.58 0.04
CA SER A 168 0.82 -14.57 -0.64
C SER A 168 1.40 -14.25 -2.02
N TYR A 169 2.73 -14.16 -2.15
CA TYR A 169 3.40 -13.83 -3.40
C TYR A 169 3.37 -14.95 -4.46
N ASP A 170 3.02 -16.18 -4.07
CA ASP A 170 2.72 -17.28 -5.00
C ASP A 170 1.25 -17.31 -5.46
N GLU A 171 0.35 -16.58 -4.78
CA GLU A 171 -1.06 -16.53 -5.13
C GLU A 171 -1.31 -15.64 -6.37
N PRO A 172 -1.89 -16.18 -7.47
CA PRO A 172 -2.14 -15.40 -8.67
C PRO A 172 -3.05 -14.18 -8.45
N GLU A 173 -3.99 -14.28 -7.50
CA GLU A 173 -4.93 -13.21 -7.19
C GLU A 173 -4.23 -12.05 -6.47
N PHE A 174 -3.30 -12.34 -5.55
CA PHE A 174 -2.48 -11.31 -4.88
C PHE A 174 -1.47 -10.69 -5.84
N GLN A 175 -0.81 -11.48 -6.70
CA GLN A 175 0.09 -10.94 -7.73
C GLN A 175 -0.64 -9.94 -8.65
N LYS A 176 -1.86 -10.29 -9.11
CA LYS A 176 -2.70 -9.37 -9.90
C LYS A 176 -3.15 -8.16 -9.11
N HIS A 177 -3.43 -8.31 -7.80
CA HIS A 177 -3.76 -7.20 -6.91
C HIS A 177 -2.62 -6.17 -6.84
N LEU A 178 -1.39 -6.63 -6.59
CA LEU A 178 -0.20 -5.77 -6.58
C LEU A 178 0.05 -5.11 -7.94
N ILE A 179 0.02 -5.88 -9.03
CA ILE A 179 0.21 -5.31 -10.38
C ILE A 179 -0.86 -4.27 -10.69
N GLY A 180 -2.12 -4.54 -10.34
CA GLY A 180 -3.23 -3.61 -10.55
C GLY A 180 -3.09 -2.33 -9.73
N GLY A 181 -2.63 -2.43 -8.48
CA GLY A 181 -2.33 -1.28 -7.61
C GLY A 181 -1.16 -0.44 -8.13
N ILE A 182 -0.05 -1.08 -8.52
CA ILE A 182 1.09 -0.41 -9.15
C ILE A 182 0.62 0.33 -10.41
N LEU A 183 -0.15 -0.32 -11.28
CA LEU A 183 -0.64 0.30 -12.51
C LEU A 183 -1.60 1.47 -12.27
N SER A 184 -2.26 1.56 -11.11
CA SER A 184 -3.20 2.67 -10.83
C SER A 184 -2.49 3.97 -10.44
N VAL A 185 -1.29 3.86 -9.86
CA VAL A 185 -0.49 5.03 -9.44
C VAL A 185 0.43 5.55 -10.55
N LEU A 186 0.77 4.71 -11.53
CA LEU A 186 1.63 5.13 -12.64
C LEU A 186 0.97 6.25 -13.49
N PRO A 187 1.77 7.20 -14.00
CA PRO A 187 1.28 8.23 -14.90
C PRO A 187 0.70 7.59 -16.19
N LYS A 188 -0.40 8.15 -16.68
CA LYS A 188 -0.92 7.75 -18.00
C LYS A 188 0.09 8.22 -19.04
N LYS A 189 0.74 7.29 -19.75
CA LYS A 189 1.57 7.63 -20.91
C LYS A 189 0.68 8.37 -21.93
N LYS A 190 1.10 9.59 -22.28
CA LYS A 190 0.53 10.34 -23.40
C LYS A 190 0.79 9.60 -24.71
#